data_AF-A0A9D8MR25-F1
#
_entry.id   AF-A0A9D8MR25-F1
#
_cell.length_a   1.000
_cell.length_b   1.000
_cell.length_c   1.000
_cell.angle_alpha   90.00
_cell.angle_beta   90.00
_cell.angle_gamma   90.00
#
_symmetry.space_group_name_H-M   'P 1'
#
loop_
_entity.id
_entity.type
_entity.pdbx_description
1 polymer ?
#
loop_
_entity_poly.entity_id
_entity_poly.type
_entity_poly.pdbx_seq_one_letter_code
_entity_poly.pdbx_strand_id
1 'polypeptide(L)'
;IGVPRLWQTLYAGIKKKIDQSVVTRMLFALCSAAKNRTLSRLIFSSVRKKMGGHIDYCVSGGAALDKEIGEGLRTLGLDVLEGYGMTETAPIIAFTRPGDIIPGCSGLPLPGVECKLVNGELCVKGPNLMKGYYNRPEETKAVIDSDGFLHTGDLAQFDSAGRITITGRTKEIIVLSNGKNVQPSEIEFKLEKYDKYVKEAAVVQDGDMLRAIIVPQPAWAATMTDSDVAAQLKREVLEPYNMTVSAYKKIMSVLVYRGELPRTRLDKLQRFKLGAILKEEQGARSREHEAKPEPDFEEYLLLKRFIESEKGVKVHAADHVETDLALDSLDKVSLQDFIEKTFGTSVSVEEMPGFPNVEALARYVAAQKTRMEAEDVDWHQLLLGPVDALSLPTAGFAYRLVSRLMKLFFHCYNGLTIKGQENIPQEGACILAPNHQSFADGPLTLSGLAWSTLGEYFFYATEEHVRGEYRRKLAAKSNVIVMERSNLKNSILKLAKVLRDGHRIIIFPEGARTHDGGTVPFKKTFAILAKELGVPIVPVCIRGAYEALPRGSRFMRPKHIEVTYLPAITPPFSEGDGGGLYEELTRQTQHAIEKLLAK
;
A
#
# COMPACT_ATOMS: atom_id res chain seq x y z
N ILE A 1 -28.65 19.70 18.94
CA ILE A 1 -28.08 18.60 18.11
C ILE A 1 -27.80 19.18 16.73
N GLY A 2 -26.64 18.93 16.14
CA GLY A 2 -26.28 19.43 14.81
C GLY A 2 -25.39 18.44 14.07
N VAL A 3 -25.36 18.52 12.74
CA VAL A 3 -24.42 17.76 11.91
C VAL A 3 -23.00 18.36 12.01
N PRO A 4 -21.92 17.59 11.73
CA PRO A 4 -20.54 18.09 11.80
C PRO A 4 -20.29 19.44 11.12
N ARG A 5 -20.94 19.69 9.97
CA ARG A 5 -20.82 20.95 9.22
C ARG A 5 -21.22 22.18 10.02
N LEU A 6 -22.21 22.08 10.91
CA LEU A 6 -22.61 23.17 11.79
C LEU A 6 -21.45 23.54 12.71
N TRP A 7 -20.81 22.53 13.32
CA TRP A 7 -19.71 22.68 14.26
C TRP A 7 -18.45 23.21 13.59
N GLN A 8 -18.14 22.72 12.39
CA GLN A 8 -17.05 23.23 11.54
C GLN A 8 -17.23 24.71 11.22
N THR A 9 -18.42 25.10 10.73
CA THR A 9 -18.73 26.50 10.38
C THR A 9 -18.62 27.41 11.58
N LEU A 10 -19.18 26.98 12.72
CA LEU A 10 -19.11 27.72 13.98
C LEU A 10 -17.65 27.89 14.45
N TYR A 11 -16.88 26.80 14.44
CA TYR A 11 -15.48 26.82 14.87
C TYR A 11 -14.64 27.72 13.96
N ALA A 12 -14.76 27.61 12.64
CA ALA A 12 -14.03 28.44 11.69
C ALA A 12 -14.27 29.94 11.92
N GLY A 13 -15.53 30.33 12.13
CA GLY A 13 -15.90 31.72 12.42
C GLY A 13 -15.31 32.25 13.75
N ILE A 14 -15.25 31.41 14.79
CA ILE A 14 -14.65 31.77 16.08
C ILE A 14 -13.13 31.82 15.97
N LYS A 15 -12.52 30.81 15.34
CA LYS A 15 -11.07 30.68 15.18
C LYS A 15 -10.49 31.86 14.40
N LYS A 16 -11.15 32.30 13.32
CA LYS A 16 -10.76 33.52 12.59
C LYS A 16 -10.66 34.76 13.48
N LYS A 17 -11.56 34.92 14.45
CA LYS A 17 -11.51 36.04 15.41
C LYS A 17 -10.42 35.87 16.45
N ILE A 18 -10.17 34.63 16.89
CA ILE A 18 -9.08 34.33 17.81
C ILE A 18 -7.72 34.64 17.17
N ASP A 19 -7.57 34.32 15.89
CA ASP A 19 -6.30 34.49 15.18
C ASP A 19 -5.95 35.95 14.88
N GLN A 20 -6.93 36.86 14.96
CA GLN A 20 -6.71 38.30 14.78
C GLN A 20 -5.95 38.97 15.93
N SER A 21 -5.89 38.35 17.12
CA SER A 21 -5.17 38.91 18.28
C SER A 21 -4.13 37.93 18.82
N VAL A 22 -2.92 38.46 19.06
CA VAL A 22 -1.82 37.69 19.66
C VAL A 22 -2.22 37.18 21.05
N VAL A 23 -2.90 38.01 21.84
CA VAL A 23 -3.32 37.68 23.20
C VAL A 23 -4.33 36.53 23.19
N THR A 24 -5.34 36.58 22.32
CA THR A 24 -6.36 35.52 22.23
C THR A 24 -5.78 34.21 21.71
N ARG A 25 -4.79 34.26 20.80
CA ARG A 25 -4.04 33.08 20.37
C ARG A 25 -3.26 32.44 21.52
N MET A 26 -2.56 33.24 22.32
CA MET A 26 -1.82 32.74 23.49
C MET A 26 -2.76 32.11 24.52
N LEU A 27 -3.88 32.76 24.81
CA LEU A 27 -4.91 32.21 25.71
C LEU A 27 -5.51 30.90 25.20
N PHE A 28 -5.77 30.81 23.89
CA PHE A 28 -6.25 29.58 23.26
C PHE A 28 -5.23 28.44 23.37
N ALA A 29 -3.95 28.72 23.08
CA ALA A 29 -2.87 27.74 23.23
C ALA A 29 -2.73 27.26 24.69
N LEU A 30 -2.82 28.19 25.65
CA LEU A 30 -2.77 27.87 27.08
C LEU A 30 -3.95 26.99 27.51
N CYS A 31 -5.18 27.31 27.08
CA CYS A 31 -6.35 26.48 27.33
C CYS A 31 -6.24 25.10 26.67
N SER A 32 -5.72 25.03 25.45
CA SER A 32 -5.51 23.78 24.71
C SER A 32 -4.51 22.87 25.43
N ALA A 33 -3.44 23.46 26.00
CA ALA A 33 -2.45 22.73 26.78
C ALA A 33 -2.98 22.28 28.14
N ALA A 34 -3.71 23.16 28.84
CA ALA A 34 -4.27 22.87 30.16
C ALA A 34 -5.39 21.83 30.14
N LYS A 35 -6.10 21.68 29.00
CA LYS A 35 -7.24 20.76 28.81
C LYS A 35 -8.29 20.84 29.94
N ASN A 36 -8.46 22.02 30.52
CA ASN A 36 -9.35 22.26 31.67
C ASN A 36 -10.62 23.00 31.24
N ARG A 37 -11.76 22.31 31.37
CA ARG A 37 -13.08 22.83 30.97
C ARG A 37 -13.46 24.11 31.68
N THR A 38 -13.25 24.20 32.98
CA THR A 38 -13.63 25.37 33.79
C THR A 38 -12.83 26.60 33.39
N LEU A 39 -11.51 26.43 33.19
CA LEU A 39 -10.63 27.49 32.74
C LEU A 39 -11.01 27.98 31.33
N SER A 40 -11.23 27.05 30.39
CA SER A 40 -11.69 27.37 29.03
C SER A 40 -13.01 28.15 29.05
N ARG A 41 -13.96 27.76 29.89
CA ARG A 41 -15.26 28.44 30.02
C ARG A 41 -15.17 29.83 30.62
N LEU A 42 -14.22 30.04 31.53
CA LEU A 42 -13.96 31.36 32.12
C LEU A 42 -13.36 32.30 31.06
N ILE A 43 -12.28 31.87 30.42
CA ILE A 43 -11.52 32.64 29.43
C ILE A 43 -12.37 32.94 28.18
N PHE A 44 -13.09 31.94 27.66
CA PHE A 44 -13.95 32.07 26.47
C PHE A 44 -15.43 32.25 26.83
N SER A 45 -15.73 32.82 27.99
CA SER A 45 -17.12 33.07 28.44
C SER A 45 -17.95 33.90 27.44
N SER A 46 -17.31 34.78 26.68
CA SER A 46 -17.94 35.58 25.62
C SER A 46 -18.49 34.73 24.47
N VAL A 47 -17.84 33.60 24.14
CA VAL A 47 -18.31 32.64 23.13
C VAL A 47 -19.61 32.00 23.62
N ARG A 48 -19.63 31.51 24.87
CA ARG A 48 -20.84 30.92 25.46
C ARG A 48 -21.99 31.91 25.55
N LYS A 49 -21.73 33.16 25.97
CA LYS A 49 -22.76 34.21 26.03
C LYS A 49 -23.40 34.48 24.66
N LYS A 50 -22.61 34.54 23.58
CA LYS A 50 -23.11 34.70 22.22
C LYS A 50 -23.94 33.50 21.72
N MET A 51 -23.71 32.33 22.29
CA MET A 51 -24.51 31.13 22.05
C MET A 51 -25.71 30.98 23.01
N GLY A 52 -26.08 32.04 23.74
CA GLY A 52 -27.23 32.03 24.66
C GLY A 52 -26.89 31.69 26.11
N GLY A 53 -25.63 31.46 26.47
CA GLY A 53 -25.12 31.40 27.85
C GLY A 53 -25.41 30.11 28.65
N HIS A 54 -26.45 29.37 28.27
CA HIS A 54 -26.95 28.21 29.02
C HIS A 54 -26.66 26.84 28.36
N ILE A 55 -25.86 26.81 27.29
CA ILE A 55 -25.48 25.53 26.65
C ILE A 55 -24.44 24.81 27.52
N ASP A 56 -24.79 23.59 27.94
CA ASP A 56 -23.91 22.70 28.69
C ASP A 56 -23.17 21.69 27.80
N TYR A 57 -23.89 21.14 26.81
CA TYR A 57 -23.38 20.17 25.85
C TYR A 57 -23.94 20.45 24.46
N CYS A 58 -23.06 20.35 23.47
CA CYS A 58 -23.41 20.23 22.07
C CYS A 58 -23.52 18.74 21.71
N VAL A 59 -24.24 18.42 20.64
CA VAL A 59 -24.36 17.02 20.15
C VAL A 59 -24.13 16.99 18.65
N SER A 60 -23.25 16.11 18.20
CA SER A 60 -22.93 15.84 16.80
C SER A 60 -23.31 14.42 16.39
N GLY A 61 -23.90 14.27 15.20
CA GLY A 61 -24.26 12.99 14.63
C GLY A 61 -24.55 13.07 13.13
N GLY A 62 -24.75 11.91 12.49
CA GLY A 62 -25.06 11.79 11.05
C GLY A 62 -23.84 11.73 10.12
N ALA A 63 -22.67 12.21 10.58
CA ALA A 63 -21.37 12.02 9.96
C ALA A 63 -20.26 12.13 11.02
N ALA A 64 -19.04 11.71 10.67
CA ALA A 64 -17.88 11.85 11.56
C ALA A 64 -17.58 13.34 11.79
N LEU A 65 -17.37 13.72 13.05
CA LEU A 65 -16.84 15.04 13.39
C LEU A 65 -15.32 15.00 13.26
N ASP A 66 -14.75 16.03 12.63
CA ASP A 66 -13.30 16.15 12.59
C ASP A 66 -12.73 16.32 14.02
N LYS A 67 -11.65 15.58 14.30
CA LYS A 67 -11.04 15.55 15.62
C LYS A 67 -10.48 16.91 16.03
N GLU A 68 -9.84 17.65 15.11
CA GLU A 68 -9.26 18.97 15.41
C GLU A 68 -10.37 19.99 15.68
N ILE A 69 -11.48 19.92 14.96
CA ILE A 69 -12.67 20.73 15.22
C ILE A 69 -13.24 20.42 16.61
N GLY A 70 -13.38 19.14 16.96
CA GLY A 70 -13.85 18.71 18.29
C GLY A 70 -12.92 19.16 19.42
N GLU A 71 -11.61 19.01 19.25
CA GLU A 71 -10.60 19.49 20.21
C GLU A 71 -10.59 21.03 20.33
N GLY A 72 -10.75 21.72 19.21
CA GLY A 72 -10.83 23.17 19.16
C GLY A 72 -12.06 23.71 19.86
N LEU A 73 -13.24 23.14 19.63
CA LEU A 73 -14.47 23.50 20.33
C LEU A 73 -14.38 23.21 21.82
N ARG A 74 -13.79 22.07 22.20
CA ARG A 74 -13.51 21.74 23.61
C ARG A 74 -12.59 22.75 24.26
N THR A 75 -11.57 23.23 23.54
CA THR A 75 -10.67 24.30 24.00
C THR A 75 -11.42 25.61 24.28
N LEU A 76 -12.51 25.87 23.54
CA LEU A 76 -13.42 27.01 23.77
C LEU A 76 -14.42 26.78 24.91
N GLY A 77 -14.34 25.63 25.61
CA GLY A 77 -15.25 25.26 26.68
C GLY A 77 -16.60 24.71 26.20
N LEU A 78 -16.70 24.35 24.92
CA LEU A 78 -17.86 23.73 24.29
C LEU A 78 -17.60 22.24 24.10
N ASP A 79 -18.23 21.42 24.94
CA ASP A 79 -18.14 19.97 24.80
C ASP A 79 -19.14 19.50 23.76
N VAL A 80 -18.66 18.79 22.75
CA VAL A 80 -19.48 18.16 21.72
C VAL A 80 -19.54 16.67 22.02
N LEU A 81 -20.74 16.18 22.35
CA LEU A 81 -21.02 14.75 22.44
C LEU A 81 -21.23 14.20 21.04
N GLU A 82 -20.58 13.10 20.72
CA GLU A 82 -20.60 12.46 19.41
C GLU A 82 -21.40 11.17 19.50
N GLY A 83 -22.33 11.01 18.57
CA GLY A 83 -23.18 9.84 18.48
C GLY A 83 -23.03 9.14 17.14
N TYR A 84 -22.99 7.82 17.19
CA TYR A 84 -23.04 6.99 16.00
C TYR A 84 -24.29 6.11 16.01
N GLY A 85 -24.90 6.00 14.84
CA GLY A 85 -25.98 5.07 14.56
C GLY A 85 -26.58 5.32 13.19
N MET A 86 -27.62 4.58 12.88
CA MET A 86 -28.26 4.54 11.56
C MET A 86 -29.77 4.37 11.74
N THR A 87 -30.53 4.57 10.67
CA THR A 87 -32.00 4.48 10.72
C THR A 87 -32.46 3.10 11.21
N GLU A 88 -31.72 2.07 10.83
CA GLU A 88 -31.93 0.67 11.15
C GLU A 88 -31.70 0.34 12.63
N THR A 89 -31.20 1.29 13.43
CA THR A 89 -30.90 1.12 14.87
C THR A 89 -31.56 2.17 15.78
N ALA A 90 -32.66 2.77 15.32
CA ALA A 90 -33.57 3.63 16.08
C ALA A 90 -32.97 4.63 17.11
N PRO A 91 -32.18 5.63 16.70
CA PRO A 91 -31.23 5.65 15.59
C PRO A 91 -29.77 5.60 16.08
N ILE A 92 -29.53 5.27 17.35
CA ILE A 92 -28.21 5.41 18.01
C ILE A 92 -27.74 4.04 18.48
N ILE A 93 -26.47 3.74 18.20
CA ILE A 93 -25.75 2.54 18.62
C ILE A 93 -24.82 2.89 19.77
N ALA A 94 -24.02 3.95 19.60
CA ALA A 94 -23.01 4.38 20.54
C ALA A 94 -23.05 5.90 20.73
N PHE A 95 -22.71 6.35 21.93
CA PHE A 95 -22.73 7.77 22.27
C PHE A 95 -21.66 8.12 23.31
N THR A 96 -20.95 9.24 23.13
CA THR A 96 -20.08 9.77 24.17
C THR A 96 -20.89 10.38 25.31
N ARG A 97 -20.38 10.29 26.54
CA ARG A 97 -21.11 10.72 27.74
C ARG A 97 -20.43 11.93 28.35
N PRO A 98 -21.16 12.80 29.07
CA PRO A 98 -20.55 13.82 29.90
C PRO A 98 -19.42 13.26 30.78
N GLY A 99 -18.23 13.84 30.68
CA GLY A 99 -17.03 13.38 31.40
C GLY A 99 -16.19 12.33 30.66
N ASP A 100 -16.74 11.67 29.65
CA ASP A 100 -16.06 10.68 28.80
C ASP A 100 -16.17 11.08 27.32
N ILE A 101 -15.51 12.18 26.98
CA ILE A 101 -15.54 12.78 25.64
C ILE A 101 -14.14 12.68 25.04
N ILE A 102 -14.05 11.95 23.94
CA ILE A 102 -12.85 11.83 23.12
C ILE A 102 -13.25 12.30 21.71
N PRO A 103 -12.75 13.46 21.25
CA PRO A 103 -13.04 13.95 19.91
C PRO A 103 -12.71 12.92 18.83
N GLY A 104 -13.66 12.69 17.91
CA GLY A 104 -13.59 11.69 16.85
C GLY A 104 -13.97 10.27 17.28
N CYS A 105 -14.39 10.07 18.53
CA CYS A 105 -14.86 8.78 19.04
C CYS A 105 -16.38 8.80 19.21
N SER A 106 -17.04 7.71 18.84
CA SER A 106 -18.49 7.56 18.97
C SER A 106 -18.93 7.16 20.38
N GLY A 107 -17.98 6.82 21.26
CA GLY A 107 -18.25 6.50 22.67
C GLY A 107 -18.66 5.05 22.90
N LEU A 108 -19.32 4.81 24.02
CA LEU A 108 -19.73 3.46 24.44
C LEU A 108 -21.05 3.06 23.77
N PRO A 109 -21.26 1.76 23.49
CA PRO A 109 -22.58 1.23 23.16
C PRO A 109 -23.65 1.68 24.17
N LEU A 110 -24.88 1.88 23.68
CA LEU A 110 -26.02 2.13 24.55
C LEU A 110 -26.34 0.89 25.42
N PRO A 111 -26.92 1.08 26.62
CA PRO A 111 -27.38 -0.05 27.44
C PRO A 111 -28.32 -0.97 26.65
N GLY A 112 -28.06 -2.28 26.71
CA GLY A 112 -28.83 -3.29 25.97
C GLY A 112 -28.49 -3.41 24.49
N VAL A 113 -27.48 -2.68 24.00
CA VAL A 113 -26.94 -2.82 22.64
C VAL A 113 -25.62 -3.58 22.70
N GLU A 114 -25.61 -4.76 22.09
CA GLU A 114 -24.44 -5.61 21.92
C GLU A 114 -23.73 -5.25 20.61
N CYS A 115 -22.42 -5.04 20.66
CA CYS A 115 -21.60 -4.73 19.50
C CYS A 115 -20.42 -5.71 19.40
N LYS A 116 -20.17 -6.23 18.19
CA LYS A 116 -19.00 -7.06 17.87
C LYS A 116 -18.34 -6.60 16.57
N LEU A 117 -17.07 -6.95 16.37
CA LEU A 117 -16.41 -6.78 15.06
C LEU A 117 -16.37 -8.12 14.33
N VAL A 118 -16.84 -8.14 13.08
CA VAL A 118 -16.70 -9.28 12.16
C VAL A 118 -15.87 -8.80 10.97
N ASN A 119 -14.65 -9.30 10.80
CA ASN A 119 -13.72 -8.82 9.77
C ASN A 119 -13.50 -7.29 9.78
N GLY A 120 -13.59 -6.67 10.96
CA GLY A 120 -13.47 -5.22 11.16
C GLY A 120 -14.77 -4.43 10.97
N GLU A 121 -15.84 -5.05 10.45
CA GLU A 121 -17.18 -4.46 10.37
C GLU A 121 -17.86 -4.47 11.73
N LEU A 122 -18.47 -3.34 12.11
CA LEU A 122 -19.30 -3.25 13.30
C LEU A 122 -20.64 -3.95 13.07
N CYS A 123 -20.90 -5.00 13.86
CA CYS A 123 -22.17 -5.72 13.87
C CYS A 123 -22.88 -5.49 15.21
N VAL A 124 -24.19 -5.23 15.15
CA VAL A 124 -24.94 -4.73 16.31
C VAL A 124 -26.21 -5.53 16.53
N LYS A 125 -26.52 -5.84 17.79
CA LYS A 125 -27.76 -6.50 18.21
C LYS A 125 -28.35 -5.78 19.42
N GLY A 126 -29.67 -5.67 19.48
CA GLY A 126 -30.33 -4.95 20.56
C GLY A 126 -31.81 -4.65 20.28
N PRO A 127 -32.52 -4.10 21.27
CA PRO A 127 -33.95 -3.77 21.15
C PRO A 127 -34.22 -2.61 20.19
N ASN A 128 -33.18 -1.87 19.80
CA ASN A 128 -33.24 -0.73 18.89
C ASN A 128 -33.11 -1.12 17.41
N LEU A 129 -32.87 -2.39 17.09
CA LEU A 129 -32.81 -2.85 15.70
C LEU A 129 -34.18 -2.74 15.02
N MET A 130 -34.16 -2.40 13.74
CA MET A 130 -35.33 -2.44 12.88
C MET A 130 -35.95 -3.85 12.82
N LYS A 131 -37.23 -3.90 12.46
CA LYS A 131 -37.92 -5.17 12.16
C LYS A 131 -37.51 -5.78 10.81
N GLY A 132 -36.91 -4.97 9.94
CA GLY A 132 -36.55 -5.31 8.56
C GLY A 132 -37.00 -4.24 7.57
N TYR A 133 -36.56 -4.39 6.32
CA TYR A 133 -36.95 -3.51 5.22
C TYR A 133 -38.36 -3.86 4.72
N TYR A 134 -39.19 -2.83 4.52
CA TYR A 134 -40.57 -3.01 4.07
C TYR A 134 -40.66 -3.73 2.72
N ASN A 135 -41.42 -4.84 2.68
CA ASN A 135 -41.58 -5.72 1.51
C ASN A 135 -40.27 -6.24 0.89
N ARG A 136 -39.18 -6.32 1.67
CA ARG A 136 -37.86 -6.76 1.20
C ARG A 136 -37.23 -7.78 2.15
N PRO A 137 -37.78 -9.01 2.23
CA PRO A 137 -37.31 -10.04 3.16
C PRO A 137 -35.89 -10.51 2.85
N GLU A 138 -35.49 -10.62 1.58
CA GLU A 138 -34.16 -11.07 1.19
C GLU A 138 -33.07 -10.04 1.52
N GLU A 139 -33.33 -8.74 1.28
CA GLU A 139 -32.41 -7.67 1.71
C GLU A 139 -32.31 -7.58 3.24
N THR A 140 -33.39 -7.90 3.96
CA THR A 140 -33.39 -7.96 5.42
C THR A 140 -32.50 -9.09 5.93
N LYS A 141 -32.62 -10.30 5.37
CA LYS A 141 -31.76 -11.44 5.69
C LYS A 141 -30.29 -11.22 5.30
N ALA A 142 -30.04 -10.40 4.28
CA ALA A 142 -28.68 -10.09 3.85
C ALA A 142 -27.93 -9.18 4.84
N VAL A 143 -28.64 -8.39 5.65
CA VAL A 143 -28.03 -7.47 6.63
C VAL A 143 -28.22 -7.91 8.08
N ILE A 144 -29.18 -8.78 8.39
CA ILE A 144 -29.35 -9.35 9.73
C ILE A 144 -29.01 -10.83 9.67
N ASP A 145 -27.95 -11.23 10.39
CA ASP A 145 -27.48 -12.61 10.45
C ASP A 145 -28.43 -13.53 11.23
N SER A 146 -28.19 -14.84 11.18
CA SER A 146 -28.98 -15.85 11.89
C SER A 146 -28.94 -15.69 13.42
N ASP A 147 -27.92 -15.02 13.95
CA ASP A 147 -27.76 -14.74 15.38
C ASP A 147 -28.48 -13.44 15.80
N GLY A 148 -29.08 -12.72 14.85
CA GLY A 148 -29.82 -11.49 15.06
C GLY A 148 -28.96 -10.23 15.12
N PHE A 149 -27.73 -10.27 14.63
CA PHE A 149 -26.88 -9.09 14.49
C PHE A 149 -27.08 -8.42 13.13
N LEU A 150 -27.27 -7.11 13.16
CA LEU A 150 -27.27 -6.24 12.00
C LEU A 150 -25.83 -5.88 11.60
N HIS A 151 -25.45 -6.21 10.37
CA HIS A 151 -24.25 -5.77 9.67
C HIS A 151 -24.40 -4.31 9.23
N THR A 152 -23.63 -3.39 9.84
CA THR A 152 -23.78 -1.95 9.59
C THR A 152 -23.19 -1.49 8.25
N GLY A 153 -22.26 -2.27 7.69
CA GLY A 153 -21.41 -1.87 6.56
C GLY A 153 -20.31 -0.87 6.94
N ASP A 154 -20.19 -0.51 8.21
CA ASP A 154 -19.22 0.48 8.70
C ASP A 154 -18.10 -0.23 9.48
N LEU A 155 -16.85 0.14 9.19
CA LEU A 155 -15.68 -0.37 9.88
C LEU A 155 -15.49 0.35 11.21
N ALA A 156 -15.07 -0.39 12.23
CA ALA A 156 -14.85 0.18 13.55
C ALA A 156 -13.67 -0.43 14.30
N GLN A 157 -13.23 0.27 15.33
CA GLN A 157 -12.26 -0.21 16.31
C GLN A 157 -12.81 0.01 17.72
N PHE A 158 -12.50 -0.94 18.61
CA PHE A 158 -12.73 -0.81 20.05
C PHE A 158 -11.43 -0.40 20.73
N ASP A 159 -11.53 0.55 21.66
CA ASP A 159 -10.43 0.81 22.60
C ASP A 159 -10.50 -0.11 23.84
N SER A 160 -9.52 0.01 24.73
CA SER A 160 -9.46 -0.80 25.95
C SER A 160 -10.63 -0.59 26.93
N ALA A 161 -11.36 0.51 26.79
CA ALA A 161 -12.56 0.81 27.58
C ALA A 161 -13.86 0.35 26.87
N GLY A 162 -13.75 -0.23 25.65
CA GLY A 162 -14.90 -0.66 24.85
C GLY A 162 -15.56 0.47 24.06
N ARG A 163 -14.93 1.64 23.92
CA ARG A 163 -15.46 2.75 23.12
C ARG A 163 -15.25 2.47 21.63
N ILE A 164 -16.22 2.86 20.82
CA ILE A 164 -16.26 2.63 19.38
C ILE A 164 -15.74 3.86 18.65
N THR A 165 -14.78 3.65 17.75
CA THR A 165 -14.38 4.63 16.73
C THR A 165 -14.70 4.07 15.35
N ILE A 166 -15.50 4.78 14.57
CA ILE A 166 -15.79 4.42 13.18
C ILE A 166 -14.62 4.85 12.30
N THR A 167 -14.10 3.94 11.50
CA THR A 167 -12.87 4.14 10.70
C THR A 167 -13.10 4.13 9.20
N GLY A 168 -14.27 3.70 8.72
CA GLY A 168 -14.57 3.65 7.28
C GLY A 168 -15.83 2.88 6.94
N ARG A 169 -15.97 2.50 5.66
CA ARG A 169 -17.09 1.71 5.13
C ARG A 169 -16.63 0.55 4.30
N THR A 170 -17.18 -0.64 4.52
CA THR A 170 -16.80 -1.87 3.80
C THR A 170 -16.92 -1.72 2.28
N LYS A 171 -17.94 -1.01 1.79
CA LYS A 171 -18.18 -0.77 0.35
C LYS A 171 -17.35 0.36 -0.28
N GLU A 172 -16.66 1.17 0.53
CA GLU A 172 -15.87 2.32 0.05
C GLU A 172 -14.36 2.12 0.15
N ILE A 173 -13.92 0.98 0.71
CA ILE A 173 -12.52 0.61 0.77
C ILE A 173 -12.03 0.35 -0.66
N ILE A 174 -10.94 1.03 -1.03
CA ILE A 174 -10.13 0.62 -2.17
C ILE A 174 -9.28 -0.57 -1.73
N VAL A 175 -9.46 -1.71 -2.38
CA VAL A 175 -8.61 -2.89 -2.17
C VAL A 175 -7.58 -2.90 -3.28
N LEU A 176 -6.34 -2.55 -2.95
CA LEU A 176 -5.24 -2.54 -3.90
C LEU A 176 -4.84 -3.98 -4.29
N SER A 177 -4.17 -4.14 -5.43
CA SER A 177 -3.71 -5.45 -5.92
C SER A 177 -2.81 -6.20 -4.95
N ASN A 178 -2.10 -5.47 -4.08
CA ASN A 178 -1.30 -6.01 -2.98
C ASN A 178 -2.13 -6.42 -1.73
N GLY A 179 -3.46 -6.49 -1.84
CA GLY A 179 -4.39 -6.84 -0.76
C GLY A 179 -4.55 -5.77 0.32
N LYS A 180 -4.02 -4.56 0.11
CA LYS A 180 -4.12 -3.47 1.09
C LYS A 180 -5.44 -2.73 0.96
N ASN A 181 -6.14 -2.65 2.09
CA ASN A 181 -7.31 -1.81 2.24
C ASN A 181 -6.89 -0.36 2.46
N VAL A 182 -7.30 0.48 1.53
CA VAL A 182 -7.12 1.93 1.58
C VAL A 182 -8.49 2.55 1.77
N GLN A 183 -8.65 3.27 2.88
CA GLN A 183 -9.82 4.10 3.10
C GLN A 183 -9.61 5.43 2.38
N PRO A 184 -10.29 5.70 1.25
CA PRO A 184 -9.95 6.86 0.42
C PRO A 184 -10.24 8.17 1.16
N SER A 185 -11.30 8.20 1.96
CA SER A 185 -11.67 9.35 2.79
C SER A 185 -10.59 9.78 3.78
N GLU A 186 -9.76 8.86 4.26
CA GLU A 186 -8.62 9.21 5.13
C GLU A 186 -7.57 10.02 4.35
N ILE A 187 -7.35 9.66 3.09
CA ILE A 187 -6.38 10.32 2.22
C ILE A 187 -6.93 11.67 1.75
N GLU A 188 -8.16 11.70 1.27
CA GLU A 188 -8.88 12.90 0.85
C GLU A 188 -8.82 13.98 1.94
N PHE A 189 -9.15 13.60 3.17
CA PHE A 189 -9.09 14.50 4.32
C PHE A 189 -7.69 15.08 4.56
N LYS A 190 -6.62 14.27 4.37
CA LYS A 190 -5.24 14.74 4.51
C LYS A 190 -4.82 15.68 3.37
N LEU A 191 -5.25 15.40 2.15
CA LEU A 191 -4.99 16.26 0.99
C LEU A 191 -5.71 17.60 1.11
N GLU A 192 -6.93 17.61 1.64
CA GLU A 192 -7.73 18.83 1.86
C GLU A 192 -7.15 19.74 2.96
N LYS A 193 -6.21 19.27 3.79
CA LYS A 193 -5.47 20.13 4.73
C LYS A 193 -4.53 21.11 4.04
N TYR A 194 -4.17 20.89 2.79
CA TYR A 194 -3.39 21.82 1.98
C TYR A 194 -4.31 22.90 1.40
N ASP A 195 -5.04 23.59 2.27
CA ASP A 195 -6.16 24.49 1.95
C ASP A 195 -5.79 25.65 1.02
N LYS A 196 -4.52 26.04 0.97
CA LYS A 196 -3.96 27.01 0.01
C LYS A 196 -4.09 26.52 -1.44
N TYR A 197 -3.96 25.21 -1.66
CA TYR A 197 -3.87 24.59 -2.99
C TYR A 197 -5.12 23.79 -3.33
N VAL A 198 -5.65 23.03 -2.36
CA VAL A 198 -6.73 22.07 -2.52
C VAL A 198 -8.02 22.64 -1.94
N LYS A 199 -9.05 22.78 -2.79
CA LYS A 199 -10.42 23.08 -2.34
C LYS A 199 -11.13 21.79 -1.92
N GLU A 200 -10.93 20.72 -2.69
CA GLU A 200 -11.59 19.42 -2.50
C GLU A 200 -10.74 18.31 -3.12
N ALA A 201 -10.78 17.11 -2.54
CA ALA A 201 -10.09 15.94 -3.08
C ALA A 201 -10.98 14.70 -3.12
N ALA A 202 -10.83 13.89 -4.16
CA ALA A 202 -11.36 12.54 -4.23
C ALA A 202 -10.26 11.55 -4.61
N VAL A 203 -10.21 10.41 -3.95
CA VAL A 203 -9.22 9.36 -4.21
C VAL A 203 -9.91 8.16 -4.84
N VAL A 204 -9.29 7.68 -5.91
CA VAL A 204 -9.76 6.59 -6.75
C VAL A 204 -8.62 5.62 -7.02
N GLN A 205 -8.98 4.38 -7.29
CA GLN A 205 -8.04 3.39 -7.80
C GLN A 205 -8.05 3.47 -9.33
N ASP A 206 -6.87 3.58 -9.92
CA ASP A 206 -6.65 3.44 -11.36
C ASP A 206 -5.58 2.37 -11.58
N GLY A 207 -5.98 1.22 -12.12
CA GLY A 207 -5.17 0.00 -12.12
C GLY A 207 -4.74 -0.40 -10.69
N ASP A 208 -3.43 -0.51 -10.50
CA ASP A 208 -2.80 -0.90 -9.23
C ASP A 208 -2.41 0.30 -8.35
N MET A 209 -2.72 1.53 -8.78
CA MET A 209 -2.26 2.76 -8.15
C MET A 209 -3.43 3.60 -7.62
N LEU A 210 -3.13 4.42 -6.62
CA LEU A 210 -4.04 5.47 -6.17
C LEU A 210 -3.81 6.75 -6.96
N ARG A 211 -4.89 7.32 -7.48
CA ARG A 211 -4.92 8.63 -8.11
C ARG A 211 -5.80 9.58 -7.29
N ALA A 212 -5.39 10.85 -7.20
CA ALA A 212 -6.20 11.90 -6.61
C ALA A 212 -6.84 12.76 -7.71
N ILE A 213 -8.15 12.97 -7.63
CA ILE A 213 -8.88 13.99 -8.37
C ILE A 213 -8.94 15.22 -7.45
N ILE A 214 -8.29 16.30 -7.84
CA ILE A 214 -8.18 17.51 -7.02
C ILE A 214 -8.93 18.66 -7.68
N VAL A 215 -9.86 19.25 -6.93
CA VAL A 215 -10.42 20.56 -7.24
C VAL A 215 -9.50 21.61 -6.63
N PRO A 216 -8.78 22.41 -7.44
CA PRO A 216 -7.84 23.38 -6.91
C PRO A 216 -8.58 24.59 -6.33
N GLN A 217 -7.89 25.34 -5.46
CA GLN A 217 -8.42 26.63 -5.01
C GLN A 217 -8.57 27.60 -6.17
N PRO A 218 -9.77 28.17 -6.41
CA PRO A 218 -10.02 29.02 -7.58
C PRO A 218 -9.08 30.22 -7.67
N ALA A 219 -8.82 30.89 -6.55
CA ALA A 219 -7.94 32.06 -6.51
C ALA A 219 -6.47 31.72 -6.79
N TRP A 220 -6.03 30.51 -6.45
CA TRP A 220 -4.66 30.06 -6.66
C TRP A 220 -4.45 29.56 -8.11
N ALA A 221 -5.41 28.81 -8.66
CA ALA A 221 -5.32 28.23 -10.00
C ALA A 221 -5.86 29.12 -11.14
N ALA A 222 -6.22 30.37 -10.86
CA ALA A 222 -6.93 31.25 -11.80
C ALA A 222 -6.16 31.51 -13.11
N THR A 223 -4.84 31.69 -13.02
CA THR A 223 -3.98 32.08 -14.16
C THR A 223 -3.10 30.95 -14.66
N MET A 224 -3.28 29.74 -14.13
CA MET A 224 -2.41 28.59 -14.40
C MET A 224 -3.11 27.60 -15.33
N THR A 225 -2.35 26.96 -16.22
CA THR A 225 -2.85 25.82 -16.99
C THR A 225 -3.04 24.61 -16.07
N ASP A 226 -3.83 23.62 -16.49
CA ASP A 226 -4.03 22.41 -15.69
C ASP A 226 -2.74 21.59 -15.53
N SER A 227 -1.83 21.67 -16.50
CA SER A 227 -0.49 21.09 -16.39
C SER A 227 0.34 21.78 -15.31
N ASP A 228 0.32 23.11 -15.26
CA ASP A 228 1.06 23.88 -14.24
C ASP A 228 0.48 23.63 -12.84
N VAL A 229 -0.84 23.56 -12.73
CA VAL A 229 -1.54 23.22 -11.49
C VAL A 229 -1.17 21.81 -11.04
N ALA A 230 -1.19 20.83 -11.94
CA ALA A 230 -0.83 19.46 -11.63
C ALA A 230 0.63 19.34 -11.15
N ALA A 231 1.56 20.00 -11.83
CA ALA A 231 2.97 20.01 -11.45
C ALA A 231 3.19 20.62 -10.04
N GLN A 232 2.52 21.74 -9.75
CA GLN A 232 2.60 22.34 -8.41
C GLN A 232 1.90 21.48 -7.35
N LEU A 233 0.74 20.88 -7.63
CA LEU A 233 0.09 19.95 -6.70
C LEU A 233 0.97 18.74 -6.41
N LYS A 234 1.69 18.21 -7.40
CA LYS A 234 2.64 17.11 -7.20
C LYS A 234 3.73 17.50 -6.18
N ARG A 235 4.37 18.65 -6.37
CA ARG A 235 5.47 19.13 -5.52
C ARG A 235 5.02 19.63 -4.13
N GLU A 236 3.96 20.43 -4.09
CA GLU A 236 3.57 21.15 -2.87
C GLU A 236 2.58 20.36 -2.00
N VAL A 237 1.90 19.36 -2.57
CA VAL A 237 0.86 18.58 -1.88
C VAL A 237 1.22 17.10 -1.84
N LEU A 238 1.38 16.45 -3.00
CA LEU A 238 1.53 14.99 -3.06
C LEU A 238 2.87 14.51 -2.51
N GLU A 239 3.99 15.15 -2.82
CA GLU A 239 5.31 14.79 -2.30
C GLU A 239 5.37 14.85 -0.77
N PRO A 240 5.02 15.99 -0.12
CA PRO A 240 4.93 16.07 1.33
C PRO A 240 3.98 15.03 1.94
N TYR A 241 2.80 14.83 1.34
CA TYR A 241 1.85 13.82 1.79
C TYR A 241 2.45 12.40 1.69
N ASN A 242 3.03 12.04 0.55
CA ASN A 242 3.59 10.72 0.25
C ASN A 242 4.76 10.36 1.15
N MET A 243 5.50 11.35 1.65
CA MET A 243 6.57 11.14 2.64
C MET A 243 6.07 10.77 4.04
N THR A 244 4.80 11.07 4.34
CA THR A 244 4.19 10.82 5.67
C THR A 244 3.41 9.50 5.76
N VAL A 245 3.23 8.81 4.64
CA VAL A 245 2.38 7.61 4.56
C VAL A 245 3.16 6.39 4.08
N SER A 246 2.62 5.21 4.39
CA SER A 246 3.13 3.94 3.87
C SER A 246 3.03 3.87 2.35
N ALA A 247 3.95 3.15 1.69
CA ALA A 247 4.05 3.07 0.23
C ALA A 247 2.72 2.80 -0.49
N TYR A 248 1.87 1.91 0.03
CA TYR A 248 0.58 1.57 -0.58
C TYR A 248 -0.50 2.66 -0.44
N LYS A 249 -0.30 3.69 0.40
CA LYS A 249 -1.20 4.85 0.54
C LYS A 249 -0.71 6.05 -0.27
N LYS A 250 0.39 5.91 -1.00
CA LYS A 250 0.95 6.99 -1.81
C LYS A 250 0.05 7.26 -3.02
N ILE A 251 -0.16 8.53 -3.31
CA ILE A 251 -0.85 8.99 -4.51
C ILE A 251 0.20 9.16 -5.60
N MET A 252 0.05 8.42 -6.70
CA MET A 252 1.04 8.40 -7.78
C MET A 252 0.79 9.49 -8.82
N SER A 253 -0.47 9.87 -9.00
CA SER A 253 -0.86 10.87 -10.01
C SER A 253 -2.02 11.73 -9.52
N VAL A 254 -2.12 12.92 -10.12
CA VAL A 254 -3.20 13.88 -9.88
C VAL A 254 -3.93 14.19 -11.17
N LEU A 255 -5.26 14.19 -11.09
CA LEU A 255 -6.14 14.78 -12.09
C LEU A 255 -6.64 16.13 -11.55
N VAL A 256 -6.35 17.21 -12.25
CA VAL A 256 -6.89 18.53 -11.94
C VAL A 256 -8.32 18.59 -12.48
N TYR A 257 -9.28 18.88 -11.62
CA TYR A 257 -10.69 18.94 -12.00
C TYR A 257 -11.27 20.31 -11.63
N ARG A 258 -11.66 21.11 -12.62
CA ARG A 258 -12.22 22.45 -12.40
C ARG A 258 -13.73 22.47 -12.16
N GLY A 259 -14.39 21.32 -12.22
CA GLY A 259 -15.81 21.16 -11.89
C GLY A 259 -16.07 20.99 -10.39
N GLU A 260 -17.34 20.77 -10.03
CA GLU A 260 -17.72 20.36 -8.68
C GLU A 260 -17.79 18.85 -8.58
N LEU A 261 -17.19 18.26 -7.54
CA LEU A 261 -17.29 16.82 -7.36
C LEU A 261 -18.74 16.41 -7.05
N PRO A 262 -19.18 15.24 -7.55
CA PRO A 262 -20.56 14.82 -7.43
C PRO A 262 -20.89 14.49 -5.97
N ARG A 263 -21.75 15.30 -5.34
CA ARG A 263 -22.19 15.11 -3.95
C ARG A 263 -23.70 14.87 -3.83
N THR A 264 -24.09 14.21 -2.74
CA THR A 264 -25.50 14.07 -2.34
C THR A 264 -26.01 15.35 -1.67
N ARG A 265 -27.33 15.46 -1.46
CA ARG A 265 -27.93 16.56 -0.67
C ARG A 265 -27.38 16.67 0.76
N LEU A 266 -26.82 15.59 1.31
CA LEU A 266 -26.18 15.53 2.63
C LEU A 266 -24.66 15.69 2.56
N ASP A 267 -24.13 16.23 1.45
CA ASP A 267 -22.71 16.53 1.25
C ASP A 267 -21.79 15.30 1.19
N LYS A 268 -22.36 14.09 1.03
CA LYS A 268 -21.57 12.85 0.84
C LYS A 268 -21.14 12.71 -0.62
N LEU A 269 -19.86 12.39 -0.84
CA LEU A 269 -19.27 12.15 -2.15
C LEU A 269 -19.90 10.91 -2.83
N GLN A 270 -20.34 11.07 -4.08
CA GLN A 270 -20.90 9.99 -4.90
C GLN A 270 -19.79 9.25 -5.65
N ARG A 271 -19.01 8.43 -4.94
CA ARG A 271 -17.80 7.76 -5.46
C ARG A 271 -18.00 7.01 -6.77
N PHE A 272 -19.14 6.34 -6.94
CA PHE A 272 -19.47 5.59 -8.15
C PHE A 272 -19.48 6.44 -9.44
N LYS A 273 -19.60 7.76 -9.33
CA LYS A 273 -19.53 8.70 -10.47
C LYS A 273 -18.12 9.16 -10.82
N LEU A 274 -17.14 8.97 -9.93
CA LEU A 274 -15.77 9.46 -10.14
C LEU A 274 -15.08 8.73 -11.30
N GLY A 275 -15.42 7.46 -11.56
CA GLY A 275 -14.89 6.70 -12.68
C GLY A 275 -15.26 7.29 -14.05
N ALA A 276 -16.41 7.96 -14.16
CA ALA A 276 -16.81 8.65 -15.40
C ALA A 276 -15.93 9.89 -15.65
N ILE A 277 -15.65 10.66 -14.59
CA ILE A 277 -14.77 11.84 -14.64
C ILE A 277 -13.36 11.44 -15.11
N LEU A 278 -12.81 10.33 -14.58
CA LEU A 278 -11.51 9.82 -15.01
C LEU A 278 -11.48 9.49 -16.51
N LYS A 279 -12.50 8.78 -17.01
CA LYS A 279 -12.55 8.34 -18.42
C LYS A 279 -12.73 9.50 -19.38
N GLU A 280 -13.55 10.48 -19.02
CA GLU A 280 -13.82 11.67 -19.83
C GLU A 280 -12.56 12.54 -19.98
N GLU A 281 -11.84 12.76 -18.88
CA GLU A 281 -10.58 13.53 -18.86
C GLU A 281 -9.42 12.77 -19.52
N GLN A 282 -9.31 11.44 -19.33
CA GLN A 282 -8.35 10.62 -20.06
C GLN A 282 -8.60 10.67 -21.57
N GLY A 283 -9.86 10.55 -22.00
CA GLY A 283 -10.23 10.67 -23.41
C GLY A 283 -10.02 12.08 -23.99
N ALA A 284 -10.05 13.13 -23.17
CA ALA A 284 -9.72 14.49 -23.58
C ALA A 284 -8.19 14.68 -23.70
N ARG A 285 -7.40 14.19 -22.73
CA ARG A 285 -5.93 14.23 -22.78
C ARG A 285 -5.34 13.39 -23.91
N SER A 286 -5.87 12.21 -24.19
CA SER A 286 -5.42 11.39 -25.33
C SER A 286 -5.61 12.14 -26.66
N ARG A 287 -6.73 12.88 -26.81
CA ARG A 287 -6.98 13.74 -27.98
C ARG A 287 -6.03 14.94 -28.05
N GLU A 288 -5.57 15.44 -26.92
CA GLU A 288 -4.61 16.55 -26.83
C GLU A 288 -3.15 16.09 -27.05
N HIS A 289 -2.79 14.88 -26.57
CA HIS A 289 -1.49 14.24 -26.85
C HIS A 289 -1.37 13.84 -28.32
N GLU A 290 -2.44 13.33 -28.94
CA GLU A 290 -2.47 13.06 -30.38
C GLU A 290 -2.34 14.32 -31.25
N ALA A 291 -2.64 15.51 -30.70
CA ALA A 291 -2.54 16.78 -31.42
C ALA A 291 -1.15 17.43 -31.34
N LYS A 292 -0.25 16.99 -30.43
CA LYS A 292 1.11 17.54 -30.32
C LYS A 292 2.03 16.86 -31.35
N PRO A 293 2.91 17.62 -32.04
CA PRO A 293 3.87 17.03 -32.95
C PRO A 293 4.83 16.11 -32.18
N GLU A 294 4.93 14.87 -32.62
CA GLU A 294 5.88 13.90 -32.10
C GLU A 294 7.30 14.27 -32.57
N PRO A 295 8.31 14.23 -31.68
CA PRO A 295 9.70 14.38 -32.09
C PRO A 295 10.12 13.30 -33.09
N ASP A 296 11.00 13.66 -34.02
CA ASP A 296 11.46 12.80 -35.12
C ASP A 296 12.93 12.36 -34.98
N PHE A 297 13.60 12.74 -33.88
CA PHE A 297 14.98 12.36 -33.63
C PHE A 297 15.12 10.90 -33.17
N GLU A 298 16.23 10.27 -33.55
CA GLU A 298 16.39 8.81 -33.49
C GLU A 298 16.29 8.24 -32.06
N GLU A 299 16.86 8.91 -31.06
CA GLU A 299 16.82 8.45 -29.66
C GLU A 299 15.39 8.37 -29.13
N TYR A 300 14.56 9.36 -29.47
CA TYR A 300 13.14 9.35 -29.11
C TYR A 300 12.42 8.19 -29.79
N LEU A 301 12.63 7.98 -31.09
CA LEU A 301 11.99 6.89 -31.82
C LEU A 301 12.41 5.51 -31.31
N LEU A 302 13.67 5.34 -30.93
CA LEU A 302 14.21 4.10 -30.36
C LEU A 302 13.64 3.85 -28.96
N LEU A 303 13.64 4.84 -28.07
CA LEU A 303 13.04 4.72 -26.74
C LEU A 303 11.53 4.46 -26.82
N LYS A 304 10.84 5.17 -27.72
CA LYS A 304 9.42 4.96 -27.99
C LYS A 304 9.15 3.52 -28.38
N ARG A 305 9.80 3.02 -29.44
CA ARG A 305 9.61 1.64 -29.92
C ARG A 305 9.89 0.60 -28.84
N PHE A 306 10.96 0.81 -28.06
CA PHE A 306 11.34 -0.08 -26.98
C PHE A 306 10.27 -0.12 -25.86
N ILE A 307 9.79 1.04 -25.43
CA ILE A 307 8.76 1.11 -24.39
C ILE A 307 7.43 0.51 -24.89
N GLU A 308 7.07 0.80 -26.15
CA GLU A 308 5.87 0.21 -26.80
C GLU A 308 5.97 -1.31 -26.88
N SER A 309 7.15 -1.88 -27.19
CA SER A 309 7.33 -3.34 -27.24
C SER A 309 7.28 -3.99 -25.87
N GLU A 310 7.89 -3.39 -24.84
CA GLU A 310 7.89 -3.94 -23.48
C GLU A 310 6.50 -3.89 -22.83
N LYS A 311 5.74 -2.81 -23.05
CA LYS A 311 4.44 -2.60 -22.38
C LYS A 311 3.21 -2.92 -23.21
N GLY A 312 3.33 -2.98 -24.54
CA GLY A 312 2.18 -3.11 -25.44
C GLY A 312 1.22 -1.91 -25.38
N VAL A 313 1.69 -0.75 -24.91
CA VAL A 313 0.93 0.51 -24.88
C VAL A 313 1.49 1.48 -25.92
N LYS A 314 0.63 2.29 -26.53
CA LYS A 314 1.07 3.37 -27.43
C LYS A 314 1.74 4.47 -26.60
N VAL A 315 2.92 4.91 -27.02
CA VAL A 315 3.72 5.91 -26.31
C VAL A 315 3.70 7.24 -27.05
N HIS A 316 3.43 8.31 -26.32
CA HIS A 316 3.49 9.69 -26.81
C HIS A 316 4.63 10.46 -26.15
N ALA A 317 5.10 11.52 -26.83
CA ALA A 317 6.25 12.30 -26.41
C ALA A 317 6.07 12.96 -25.03
N ALA A 318 4.82 13.35 -24.76
CA ALA A 318 4.40 14.02 -23.53
C ALA A 318 4.12 13.06 -22.37
N ASP A 319 4.13 11.75 -22.59
CA ASP A 319 3.81 10.77 -21.55
C ASP A 319 4.96 10.65 -20.55
N HIS A 320 4.63 10.51 -19.26
CA HIS A 320 5.59 10.23 -18.20
C HIS A 320 5.73 8.73 -17.95
N VAL A 321 6.98 8.27 -17.86
CA VAL A 321 7.36 6.84 -17.77
C VAL A 321 6.64 6.06 -16.65
N GLU A 322 6.48 6.65 -15.46
CA GLU A 322 5.80 5.99 -14.35
C GLU A 322 4.29 6.29 -14.25
N THR A 323 3.87 7.54 -14.41
CA THR A 323 2.48 7.92 -14.13
C THR A 323 1.53 7.66 -15.28
N ASP A 324 2.01 7.78 -16.52
CA ASP A 324 1.18 7.64 -17.72
C ASP A 324 1.40 6.27 -18.38
N LEU A 325 2.65 5.80 -18.42
CA LEU A 325 3.03 4.53 -19.05
C LEU A 325 3.11 3.35 -18.07
N ALA A 326 2.98 3.62 -16.76
CA ALA A 326 2.99 2.60 -15.71
C ALA A 326 4.20 1.65 -15.75
N LEU A 327 5.40 2.16 -16.08
CA LEU A 327 6.64 1.37 -15.98
C LEU A 327 6.93 1.01 -14.53
N ASP A 328 6.97 -0.29 -14.25
CA ASP A 328 7.34 -0.91 -13.00
C ASP A 328 8.88 -0.99 -12.85
N SER A 329 9.35 -1.54 -11.72
CA SER A 329 10.78 -1.61 -11.44
C SER A 329 11.57 -2.51 -12.41
N LEU A 330 10.94 -3.54 -12.99
CA LEU A 330 11.58 -4.42 -13.97
C LEU A 330 11.61 -3.74 -15.34
N ASP A 331 10.53 -3.09 -15.77
CA ASP A 331 10.55 -2.38 -17.06
C ASP A 331 11.60 -1.26 -17.06
N LYS A 332 11.77 -0.58 -15.92
CA LYS A 332 12.83 0.43 -15.75
C LYS A 332 14.23 -0.17 -15.81
N VAL A 333 14.44 -1.40 -15.35
CA VAL A 333 15.72 -2.11 -15.51
C VAL A 333 15.95 -2.49 -16.97
N SER A 334 14.92 -2.97 -17.69
CA SER A 334 15.02 -3.22 -19.13
C SER A 334 15.36 -1.93 -19.88
N LEU A 335 14.68 -0.83 -19.55
CA LEU A 335 14.91 0.49 -20.14
C LEU A 335 16.31 1.02 -19.83
N GLN A 336 16.81 0.81 -18.61
CA GLN A 336 18.18 1.18 -18.24
C GLN A 336 19.21 0.40 -19.08
N ASP A 337 19.03 -0.91 -19.23
CA ASP A 337 19.92 -1.75 -20.04
C ASP A 337 19.87 -1.36 -21.53
N PHE A 338 18.67 -1.11 -22.06
CA PHE A 338 18.48 -0.62 -23.42
C PHE A 338 19.25 0.67 -23.66
N ILE A 339 19.13 1.64 -22.74
CA ILE A 339 19.79 2.94 -22.87
C ILE A 339 21.32 2.76 -22.87
N GLU A 340 21.84 1.89 -22.01
CA GLU A 340 23.27 1.63 -21.87
C GLU A 340 23.86 0.88 -23.07
N LYS A 341 23.15 -0.13 -23.59
CA LYS A 341 23.55 -0.86 -24.79
C LYS A 341 23.47 -0.01 -26.04
N THR A 342 22.34 0.66 -26.22
CA THR A 342 22.08 1.41 -27.45
C THR A 342 22.89 2.69 -27.52
N PHE A 343 22.91 3.47 -26.43
CA PHE A 343 23.45 4.84 -26.45
C PHE A 343 24.78 5.00 -25.70
N GLY A 344 25.23 3.98 -24.96
CA GLY A 344 26.46 4.03 -24.16
C GLY A 344 26.43 5.06 -23.03
N THR A 345 25.23 5.43 -22.57
CA THR A 345 25.01 6.24 -21.37
C THR A 345 24.11 5.46 -20.41
N SER A 346 24.15 5.74 -19.11
CA SER A 346 23.29 5.06 -18.14
C SER A 346 22.39 6.07 -17.44
N VAL A 347 21.10 5.72 -17.34
CA VAL A 347 20.13 6.43 -16.52
C VAL A 347 19.70 5.47 -15.42
N SER A 348 19.93 5.80 -14.16
CA SER A 348 19.55 4.92 -13.07
C SER A 348 18.03 4.83 -12.90
N VAL A 349 17.53 3.71 -12.38
CA VAL A 349 16.10 3.48 -12.12
C VAL A 349 15.50 4.55 -11.19
N GLU A 350 16.33 5.11 -10.30
CA GLU A 350 15.98 6.18 -9.36
C GLU A 350 15.85 7.56 -10.02
N GLU A 351 16.61 7.81 -11.09
CA GLU A 351 16.58 9.07 -11.84
C GLU A 351 15.41 9.13 -12.82
N MET A 352 14.97 7.98 -13.35
CA MET A 352 13.91 7.90 -14.36
C MET A 352 12.60 8.64 -13.98
N PRO A 353 12.08 8.58 -12.74
CA PRO A 353 10.88 9.33 -12.34
C PRO A 353 11.08 10.85 -12.28
N GLY A 354 12.33 11.33 -12.33
CA GLY A 354 12.66 12.75 -12.35
C GLY A 354 12.47 13.40 -13.72
N PHE A 355 12.37 12.61 -14.80
CA PHE A 355 12.11 13.14 -16.14
C PHE A 355 10.62 13.45 -16.32
N PRO A 356 10.26 14.65 -16.78
CA PRO A 356 8.86 15.07 -16.89
C PRO A 356 8.07 14.27 -17.93
N ASN A 357 8.74 13.77 -18.99
CA ASN A 357 8.14 12.96 -20.05
C ASN A 357 9.21 12.17 -20.84
N VAL A 358 8.76 11.28 -21.74
CA VAL A 358 9.64 10.47 -22.60
C VAL A 358 10.52 11.33 -23.48
N GLU A 359 10.02 12.46 -24.01
CA GLU A 359 10.85 13.38 -24.79
C GLU A 359 12.04 13.93 -23.99
N ALA A 360 11.82 14.34 -22.74
CA ALA A 360 12.87 14.86 -21.88
C ALA A 360 13.93 13.80 -21.55
N LEU A 361 13.50 12.55 -21.31
CA LEU A 361 14.40 11.41 -21.17
C LEU A 361 15.22 11.20 -22.45
N ALA A 362 14.57 11.21 -23.62
CA ALA A 362 15.23 11.04 -24.90
C ALA A 362 16.25 12.15 -25.20
N ARG A 363 15.94 13.41 -24.86
CA ARG A 363 16.87 14.55 -24.99
C ARG A 363 18.06 14.43 -24.05
N TYR A 364 17.84 13.94 -22.82
CA TYR A 364 18.94 13.67 -21.88
C TYR A 364 19.88 12.60 -22.42
N VAL A 365 19.33 11.50 -22.93
CA VAL A 365 20.10 10.43 -23.57
C VAL A 365 20.87 10.97 -24.78
N ALA A 366 20.22 11.74 -25.65
CA ALA A 366 20.86 12.36 -26.82
C ALA A 366 22.04 13.28 -26.44
N ALA A 367 21.95 13.99 -25.32
CA ALA A 367 23.01 14.88 -24.84
C ALA A 367 24.22 14.15 -24.24
N GLN A 368 24.04 12.91 -23.77
CA GLN A 368 25.06 12.15 -23.06
C GLN A 368 25.52 10.89 -23.79
N LYS A 369 24.94 10.56 -24.94
CA LYS A 369 25.27 9.34 -25.69
C LYS A 369 26.74 9.34 -26.10
N THR A 370 27.36 8.17 -26.01
CA THR A 370 28.74 7.92 -26.43
C THR A 370 28.80 7.01 -27.66
N ARG A 371 27.71 6.28 -27.94
CA ARG A 371 27.49 5.45 -29.14
C ARG A 371 26.02 5.49 -29.53
N MET A 372 25.68 4.87 -30.66
CA MET A 372 24.30 4.71 -31.11
C MET A 372 24.20 3.50 -32.03
N GLU A 373 23.98 2.33 -31.44
CA GLU A 373 23.83 1.05 -32.14
C GLU A 373 22.55 0.39 -31.60
N ALA A 374 21.51 0.27 -32.43
CA ALA A 374 20.26 -0.33 -32.00
C ALA A 374 20.47 -1.82 -31.69
N GLU A 375 20.58 -2.16 -30.42
CA GLU A 375 20.61 -3.53 -29.91
C GLU A 375 19.26 -3.85 -29.26
N ASP A 376 18.68 -5.00 -29.60
CA ASP A 376 17.49 -5.52 -28.90
C ASP A 376 17.88 -5.93 -27.46
N VAL A 377 17.04 -5.60 -26.48
CA VAL A 377 17.26 -6.07 -25.10
C VAL A 377 16.82 -7.51 -25.00
N ASP A 378 17.80 -8.40 -24.89
CA ASP A 378 17.59 -9.79 -24.55
C ASP A 378 17.87 -10.02 -23.06
N TRP A 379 16.83 -10.36 -22.29
CA TRP A 379 16.97 -10.74 -20.89
C TRP A 379 17.97 -11.87 -20.68
N HIS A 380 18.07 -12.82 -21.61
CA HIS A 380 19.07 -13.88 -21.57
C HIS A 380 20.48 -13.27 -21.58
N GLN A 381 20.78 -12.41 -22.56
CA GLN A 381 22.09 -11.75 -22.67
C GLN A 381 22.38 -10.81 -21.49
N LEU A 382 21.37 -10.06 -21.02
CA LEU A 382 21.50 -9.21 -19.83
C LEU A 382 21.95 -10.06 -18.65
N LEU A 383 21.26 -11.15 -18.36
CA LEU A 383 21.58 -12.01 -17.22
C LEU A 383 22.96 -12.66 -17.36
N LEU A 384 23.38 -13.01 -18.58
CA LEU A 384 24.72 -13.54 -18.88
C LEU A 384 25.84 -12.49 -18.75
N GLY A 385 25.50 -11.21 -18.60
CA GLY A 385 26.44 -10.10 -18.47
C GLY A 385 27.46 -10.25 -17.33
N PRO A 386 28.59 -9.54 -17.42
CA PRO A 386 29.62 -9.56 -16.39
C PRO A 386 29.08 -8.97 -15.08
N VAL A 387 29.56 -9.51 -13.96
CA VAL A 387 29.25 -9.02 -12.61
C VAL A 387 30.57 -8.62 -11.96
N ASP A 388 30.61 -7.48 -11.28
CA ASP A 388 31.74 -7.10 -10.44
C ASP A 388 32.09 -8.24 -9.47
N ALA A 389 33.38 -8.38 -9.12
CA ALA A 389 33.91 -9.48 -8.32
C ALA A 389 33.01 -9.85 -7.13
N LEU A 390 32.18 -10.88 -7.31
CA LEU A 390 31.21 -11.32 -6.33
C LEU A 390 31.89 -12.28 -5.37
N SER A 391 32.25 -11.81 -4.18
CA SER A 391 32.63 -12.69 -3.09
C SER A 391 31.37 -13.35 -2.52
N LEU A 392 31.13 -14.60 -2.91
CA LEU A 392 30.03 -15.37 -2.34
C LEU A 392 30.35 -15.65 -0.86
N PRO A 393 29.50 -15.22 0.09
CA PRO A 393 29.68 -15.61 1.48
C PRO A 393 29.56 -17.12 1.56
N THR A 394 30.43 -17.77 2.35
CA THR A 394 30.38 -19.21 2.57
C THR A 394 29.75 -19.49 3.93
N ALA A 395 28.66 -20.25 3.93
CA ALA A 395 28.03 -20.74 5.13
C ALA A 395 28.96 -21.71 5.87
N GLY A 396 29.59 -21.22 6.94
CA GLY A 396 30.43 -22.02 7.81
C GLY A 396 29.64 -23.06 8.62
N PHE A 397 30.38 -23.93 9.33
CA PHE A 397 29.81 -24.97 10.19
C PHE A 397 28.75 -24.46 11.17
N ALA A 398 28.94 -23.26 11.74
CA ALA A 398 27.99 -22.64 12.67
C ALA A 398 26.60 -22.41 12.05
N TYR A 399 26.52 -22.01 10.77
CA TYR A 399 25.24 -21.82 10.07
C TYR A 399 24.48 -23.15 9.94
N ARG A 400 25.19 -24.23 9.56
CA ARG A 400 24.61 -25.56 9.45
C ARG A 400 24.10 -26.06 10.80
N LEU A 401 24.88 -25.85 11.86
CA LEU A 401 24.52 -26.22 13.23
C LEU A 401 23.28 -25.46 13.72
N VAL A 402 23.23 -24.13 13.55
CA VAL A 402 22.07 -23.31 13.93
C VAL A 402 20.81 -23.76 13.19
N SER A 403 20.90 -24.06 11.89
CA SER A 403 19.77 -24.59 11.12
C SER A 403 19.21 -25.89 11.71
N ARG A 404 20.07 -26.81 12.19
CA ARG A 404 19.62 -28.06 12.84
C ARG A 404 19.02 -27.83 14.21
N LEU A 405 19.58 -26.92 15.01
CA LEU A 405 19.00 -26.54 16.29
C LEU A 405 17.61 -25.91 16.10
N MET A 406 17.44 -25.07 15.09
CA MET A 406 16.13 -24.51 14.74
C MET A 406 15.15 -25.58 14.28
N LYS A 407 15.57 -26.54 13.44
CA LYS A 407 14.74 -27.69 13.08
C LYS A 407 14.26 -28.45 14.32
N LEU A 408 15.17 -28.76 15.25
CA LEU A 408 14.83 -29.46 16.49
C LEU A 408 13.86 -28.64 17.35
N PHE A 409 14.10 -27.34 17.48
CA PHE A 409 13.21 -26.43 18.19
C PHE A 409 11.80 -26.43 17.60
N PHE A 410 11.66 -26.25 16.28
CA PHE A 410 10.34 -26.27 15.63
C PHE A 410 9.68 -27.65 15.71
N HIS A 411 10.46 -28.73 15.65
CA HIS A 411 9.91 -30.07 15.82
C HIS A 411 9.31 -30.29 17.22
N CYS A 412 10.06 -29.92 18.28
CA CYS A 412 9.61 -30.12 19.65
C CYS A 412 8.53 -29.11 20.09
N TYR A 413 8.64 -27.85 19.68
CA TYR A 413 7.78 -26.76 20.17
C TYR A 413 6.56 -26.50 19.27
N ASN A 414 6.73 -26.66 17.95
CA ASN A 414 5.69 -26.42 16.95
C ASN A 414 5.18 -27.70 16.28
N GLY A 415 5.66 -28.89 16.65
CA GLY A 415 5.26 -30.13 15.99
C GLY A 415 5.55 -30.11 14.49
N LEU A 416 6.69 -29.55 14.07
CA LEU A 416 7.07 -29.37 12.66
C LEU A 416 6.95 -30.67 11.84
N THR A 417 6.18 -30.62 10.75
CA THR A 417 6.09 -31.67 9.73
C THR A 417 6.72 -31.21 8.42
N ILE A 418 7.49 -32.08 7.78
CA ILE A 418 8.19 -31.77 6.52
C ILE A 418 7.81 -32.82 5.48
N LYS A 419 7.45 -32.40 4.27
CA LYS A 419 7.03 -33.27 3.14
C LYS A 419 7.66 -32.83 1.83
N GLY A 420 7.86 -33.78 0.90
CA GLY A 420 8.21 -33.48 -0.50
C GLY A 420 9.69 -33.13 -0.74
N GLN A 421 10.59 -33.45 0.19
CA GLN A 421 12.02 -33.14 0.06
C GLN A 421 12.66 -33.79 -1.19
N GLU A 422 12.10 -34.91 -1.64
CA GLU A 422 12.43 -35.62 -2.88
C GLU A 422 12.19 -34.80 -4.16
N ASN A 423 11.32 -33.77 -4.10
CA ASN A 423 11.03 -32.90 -5.24
C ASN A 423 12.13 -31.85 -5.48
N ILE A 424 13.08 -31.69 -4.55
CA ILE A 424 14.20 -30.77 -4.71
C ILE A 424 15.25 -31.45 -5.61
N PRO A 425 15.67 -30.82 -6.73
CA PRO A 425 16.74 -31.35 -7.56
C PRO A 425 17.99 -31.68 -6.74
N GLN A 426 18.53 -32.89 -6.94
CA GLN A 426 19.71 -33.37 -6.20
C GLN A 426 20.99 -32.72 -6.72
N GLU A 427 21.04 -32.40 -8.01
CA GLU A 427 22.17 -31.77 -8.70
C GLU A 427 21.70 -30.52 -9.45
N GLY A 428 22.63 -29.60 -9.67
CA GLY A 428 22.38 -28.36 -10.40
C GLY A 428 21.72 -27.25 -9.57
N ALA A 429 21.56 -26.10 -10.24
CA ALA A 429 20.91 -24.93 -9.68
C ALA A 429 19.39 -25.09 -9.64
N CYS A 430 18.76 -24.51 -8.63
CA CYS A 430 17.31 -24.41 -8.54
C CYS A 430 16.90 -23.18 -7.73
N ILE A 431 15.65 -22.75 -7.92
CA ILE A 431 15.06 -21.66 -7.16
C ILE A 431 13.99 -22.23 -6.23
N LEU A 432 14.20 -22.13 -4.92
CA LEU A 432 13.14 -22.37 -3.94
C LEU A 432 12.29 -21.11 -3.80
N ALA A 433 10.98 -21.24 -4.03
CA ALA A 433 10.01 -20.15 -3.95
C ALA A 433 9.02 -20.37 -2.79
N PRO A 434 9.41 -20.09 -1.53
CA PRO A 434 8.53 -20.18 -0.38
C PRO A 434 7.52 -19.02 -0.27
N ASN A 435 6.30 -19.28 0.20
CA ASN A 435 5.41 -18.22 0.69
C ASN A 435 5.98 -17.54 1.94
N HIS A 436 5.61 -16.27 2.16
CA HIS A 436 6.20 -15.43 3.20
C HIS A 436 5.17 -14.93 4.23
N GLN A 437 4.91 -15.74 5.26
CA GLN A 437 3.91 -15.50 6.30
C GLN A 437 4.46 -14.96 7.63
N SER A 438 5.72 -15.26 7.99
CA SER A 438 6.31 -14.99 9.30
C SER A 438 7.80 -14.61 9.23
N PHE A 439 8.39 -14.23 10.37
CA PHE A 439 9.86 -14.07 10.45
C PHE A 439 10.62 -15.41 10.48
N ALA A 440 9.92 -16.52 10.72
CA ALA A 440 10.52 -17.85 10.84
C ALA A 440 10.63 -18.59 9.51
N ASP A 441 10.05 -18.06 8.43
CA ASP A 441 9.92 -18.78 7.15
C ASP A 441 11.26 -19.14 6.51
N GLY A 442 12.28 -18.29 6.65
CA GLY A 442 13.64 -18.60 6.20
C GLY A 442 14.19 -19.85 6.91
N PRO A 443 14.32 -19.84 8.25
CA PRO A 443 14.68 -21.02 9.02
C PRO A 443 13.80 -22.25 8.77
N LEU A 444 12.48 -22.08 8.60
CA LEU A 444 11.54 -23.16 8.29
C LEU A 444 11.83 -23.77 6.91
N THR A 445 12.10 -22.95 5.90
CA THR A 445 12.50 -23.40 4.56
C THR A 445 13.82 -24.18 4.59
N LEU A 446 14.75 -23.85 5.49
CA LEU A 446 16.00 -24.59 5.64
C LEU A 446 15.84 -25.94 6.36
N SER A 447 14.81 -26.09 7.18
CA SER A 447 14.63 -27.25 8.07
C SER A 447 14.46 -28.57 7.30
N GLY A 448 13.94 -28.51 6.07
CA GLY A 448 13.78 -29.65 5.17
C GLY A 448 14.92 -29.87 4.19
N LEU A 449 16.03 -29.13 4.29
CA LEU A 449 17.16 -29.31 3.38
C LEU A 449 18.16 -30.34 3.94
N ALA A 450 18.92 -31.01 3.07
CA ALA A 450 19.95 -31.98 3.47
C ALA A 450 21.20 -31.28 4.04
N TRP A 451 21.87 -31.92 5.00
CA TRP A 451 23.03 -31.33 5.69
C TRP A 451 24.20 -31.01 4.72
N SER A 452 24.44 -31.88 3.75
CA SER A 452 25.45 -31.71 2.70
C SER A 452 25.20 -30.44 1.88
N THR A 453 23.95 -30.23 1.46
CA THR A 453 23.57 -29.14 0.53
C THR A 453 23.30 -27.79 1.20
N LEU A 454 23.17 -27.72 2.53
CA LEU A 454 22.79 -26.46 3.22
C LEU A 454 23.72 -25.28 2.91
N GLY A 455 24.99 -25.54 2.61
CA GLY A 455 25.96 -24.51 2.24
C GLY A 455 25.83 -23.98 0.82
N GLU A 456 24.94 -24.54 0.00
CA GLU A 456 24.74 -24.19 -1.41
C GLU A 456 23.49 -23.33 -1.63
N TYR A 457 22.68 -23.08 -0.58
CA TYR A 457 21.48 -22.24 -0.66
C TYR A 457 21.79 -20.80 -0.27
N PHE A 458 21.48 -19.87 -1.16
CA PHE A 458 21.61 -18.43 -0.96
C PHE A 458 20.24 -17.76 -0.83
N PHE A 459 20.05 -16.97 0.23
CA PHE A 459 18.85 -16.16 0.39
C PHE A 459 18.96 -14.86 -0.38
N TYR A 460 17.87 -14.48 -1.02
CA TYR A 460 17.69 -13.12 -1.52
C TYR A 460 16.95 -12.27 -0.48
N ALA A 461 17.58 -11.19 0.00
CA ALA A 461 16.99 -10.31 1.01
C ALA A 461 17.25 -8.83 0.69
N THR A 462 16.26 -7.96 0.94
CA THR A 462 16.45 -6.50 0.76
C THR A 462 17.28 -5.89 1.89
N GLU A 463 17.98 -4.78 1.63
CA GLU A 463 18.78 -4.06 2.64
C GLU A 463 18.05 -3.77 3.96
N GLU A 464 16.75 -3.50 3.89
CA GLU A 464 15.89 -3.23 5.05
C GLU A 464 15.86 -4.40 6.04
N HIS A 465 15.97 -5.64 5.55
CA HIS A 465 16.04 -6.85 6.36
C HIS A 465 17.39 -7.01 7.08
N VAL A 466 18.44 -6.37 6.57
CA VAL A 466 19.82 -6.47 7.05
C VAL A 466 20.25 -5.22 7.85
N ARG A 467 19.33 -4.26 8.04
CA ARG A 467 19.58 -3.01 8.76
C ARG A 467 20.02 -3.27 10.23
N GLY A 468 21.20 -2.73 10.59
CA GLY A 468 21.83 -2.84 11.91
C GLY A 468 23.14 -3.64 11.89
N GLU A 469 24.14 -3.23 12.67
CA GLU A 469 25.51 -3.78 12.62
C GLU A 469 25.58 -5.29 12.87
N TYR A 470 24.80 -5.79 13.84
CA TYR A 470 24.75 -7.21 14.18
C TYR A 470 24.17 -8.06 13.03
N ARG A 471 23.08 -7.60 12.41
CA ARG A 471 22.41 -8.31 11.31
C ARG A 471 23.25 -8.30 10.04
N ARG A 472 23.97 -7.21 9.76
CA ARG A 472 24.92 -7.12 8.65
C ARG A 472 26.11 -8.08 8.83
N LYS A 473 26.67 -8.18 10.03
CA LYS A 473 27.72 -9.18 10.35
C LYS A 473 27.20 -10.62 10.26
N LEU A 474 25.95 -10.88 10.63
CA LEU A 474 25.33 -12.20 10.51
C LEU A 474 25.06 -12.56 9.04
N ALA A 475 24.54 -11.62 8.26
CA ALA A 475 24.31 -11.78 6.82
C ALA A 475 25.63 -12.01 6.07
N ALA A 476 26.72 -11.32 6.41
CA ALA A 476 28.04 -11.56 5.82
C ALA A 476 28.64 -12.94 6.14
N LYS A 477 28.15 -13.61 7.21
CA LYS A 477 28.56 -14.96 7.62
C LYS A 477 27.52 -16.04 7.26
N SER A 478 26.47 -15.65 6.55
CA SER A 478 25.38 -16.50 6.08
C SER A 478 25.30 -16.37 4.56
N ASN A 479 24.80 -17.38 3.86
CA ASN A 479 24.62 -17.29 2.41
C ASN A 479 23.46 -16.34 2.08
N VAL A 480 23.63 -15.03 2.23
CA VAL A 480 22.59 -14.01 1.98
C VAL A 480 23.12 -13.00 0.97
N ILE A 481 22.42 -12.88 -0.15
CA ILE A 481 22.65 -11.88 -1.18
C ILE A 481 21.75 -10.68 -0.86
N VAL A 482 22.37 -9.55 -0.54
CA VAL A 482 21.65 -8.32 -0.19
C VAL A 482 21.32 -7.55 -1.46
N MET A 483 20.04 -7.24 -1.64
CA MET A 483 19.54 -6.41 -2.74
C MET A 483 19.65 -4.93 -2.37
N GLU A 484 20.45 -4.21 -3.16
CA GLU A 484 20.59 -2.76 -3.13
C GLU A 484 19.50 -2.16 -4.02
N ARG A 485 18.55 -1.39 -3.44
CA ARG A 485 17.47 -0.80 -4.24
C ARG A 485 18.02 0.16 -5.30
N SER A 486 19.05 0.92 -4.94
CA SER A 486 19.79 1.86 -5.80
C SER A 486 20.51 1.21 -6.99
N ASN A 487 20.64 -0.12 -7.01
CA ASN A 487 21.27 -0.83 -8.11
C ASN A 487 20.59 -2.19 -8.33
N LEU A 488 19.34 -2.13 -8.76
CA LEU A 488 18.50 -3.31 -8.99
C LEU A 488 19.07 -4.20 -10.11
N LYS A 489 19.59 -3.62 -11.19
CA LYS A 489 20.27 -4.34 -12.29
C LYS A 489 21.38 -5.24 -11.74
N ASN A 490 22.33 -4.68 -10.99
CA ASN A 490 23.43 -5.45 -10.39
C ASN A 490 22.92 -6.52 -9.40
N SER A 491 21.86 -6.23 -8.64
CA SER A 491 21.27 -7.21 -7.72
C SER A 491 20.73 -8.44 -8.46
N ILE A 492 20.08 -8.26 -9.62
CA ILE A 492 19.57 -9.36 -10.45
C ILE A 492 20.74 -10.13 -11.09
N LEU A 493 21.76 -9.43 -11.59
CA LEU A 493 22.96 -10.06 -12.16
C LEU A 493 23.70 -10.94 -11.13
N LYS A 494 23.81 -10.51 -9.88
CA LYS A 494 24.38 -11.33 -8.78
C LYS A 494 23.61 -12.64 -8.57
N LEU A 495 22.28 -12.60 -8.61
CA LEU A 495 21.46 -13.82 -8.53
C LEU A 495 21.68 -14.73 -9.73
N ALA A 496 21.74 -14.17 -10.92
CA ALA A 496 21.99 -14.92 -12.14
C ALA A 496 23.36 -15.63 -12.09
N LYS A 497 24.40 -14.94 -11.59
CA LYS A 497 25.74 -15.52 -11.40
C LYS A 497 25.72 -16.71 -10.44
N VAL A 498 25.02 -16.60 -9.31
CA VAL A 498 24.91 -17.68 -8.32
C VAL A 498 24.25 -18.92 -8.91
N LEU A 499 23.18 -18.75 -9.69
CA LEU A 499 22.53 -19.86 -10.40
C LEU A 499 23.45 -20.47 -11.47
N ARG A 500 24.19 -19.65 -12.23
CA ARG A 500 25.18 -20.15 -13.21
C ARG A 500 26.31 -20.94 -12.59
N ASP A 501 26.71 -20.61 -11.37
CA ASP A 501 27.73 -21.35 -10.60
C ASP A 501 27.20 -22.68 -10.04
N GLY A 502 25.95 -23.04 -10.34
CA GLY A 502 25.32 -24.28 -9.88
C GLY A 502 24.76 -24.21 -8.47
N HIS A 503 24.77 -23.04 -7.83
CA HIS A 503 24.20 -22.85 -6.50
C HIS A 503 22.68 -22.66 -6.55
N ARG A 504 22.04 -22.79 -5.38
CA ARG A 504 20.59 -22.74 -5.21
C ARG A 504 20.19 -21.43 -4.56
N ILE A 505 19.05 -20.88 -4.95
CA ILE A 505 18.57 -19.61 -4.39
C ILE A 505 17.22 -19.81 -3.72
N ILE A 506 17.04 -19.16 -2.57
CA ILE A 506 15.75 -19.03 -1.89
C ILE A 506 15.26 -17.59 -2.10
N ILE A 507 14.18 -17.45 -2.87
CA ILE A 507 13.53 -16.16 -3.14
C ILE A 507 12.11 -16.23 -2.59
N PHE A 508 11.76 -15.31 -1.69
CA PHE A 508 10.38 -15.09 -1.29
C PHE A 508 9.69 -14.26 -2.39
N PRO A 509 8.88 -14.89 -3.26
CA PRO A 509 8.39 -14.25 -4.47
C PRO A 509 7.39 -13.12 -4.18
N GLU A 510 6.78 -13.11 -3.00
CA GLU A 510 5.88 -12.05 -2.52
C GLU A 510 6.63 -10.71 -2.25
N GLY A 511 7.93 -10.77 -1.94
CA GLY A 511 8.76 -9.59 -1.62
C GLY A 511 8.41 -8.87 -0.30
N ALA A 512 7.33 -9.26 0.38
CA ALA A 512 6.92 -8.78 1.69
C ALA A 512 6.18 -9.89 2.45
N ARG A 513 6.08 -9.76 3.78
CA ARG A 513 5.33 -10.70 4.61
C ARG A 513 3.83 -10.41 4.61
N THR A 514 3.04 -11.48 4.56
CA THR A 514 1.58 -11.43 4.58
C THR A 514 1.07 -10.87 5.92
N HIS A 515 -0.14 -10.32 5.90
CA HIS A 515 -0.73 -9.67 7.08
C HIS A 515 -1.78 -10.52 7.79
N ASP A 516 -2.39 -11.45 7.07
CA ASP A 516 -3.52 -12.29 7.46
C ASP A 516 -3.22 -13.80 7.31
N GLY A 517 -2.01 -14.17 6.87
CA GLY A 517 -1.64 -15.56 6.60
C GLY A 517 -2.01 -16.05 5.20
N GLY A 518 -2.65 -15.23 4.35
CA GLY A 518 -2.90 -15.53 2.94
C GLY A 518 -1.65 -15.47 2.06
N THR A 519 -1.83 -15.48 0.74
CA THR A 519 -0.77 -15.26 -0.27
C THR A 519 -0.90 -13.86 -0.87
N VAL A 520 0.21 -13.14 -1.02
CA VAL A 520 0.29 -11.90 -1.81
C VAL A 520 0.67 -12.27 -3.26
N PRO A 521 0.27 -11.51 -4.30
CA PRO A 521 0.71 -11.78 -5.67
C PRO A 521 2.23 -11.87 -5.79
N PHE A 522 2.69 -12.89 -6.50
CA PHE A 522 4.11 -13.16 -6.69
C PHE A 522 4.72 -12.21 -7.72
N LYS A 523 5.95 -11.75 -7.46
CA LYS A 523 6.72 -10.92 -8.39
C LYS A 523 7.41 -11.78 -9.43
N LYS A 524 7.55 -11.27 -10.67
CA LYS A 524 8.08 -12.01 -11.82
C LYS A 524 9.59 -12.32 -11.78
N THR A 525 10.37 -11.70 -10.89
CA THR A 525 11.84 -11.77 -10.89
C THR A 525 12.37 -13.21 -10.87
N PHE A 526 11.80 -14.10 -10.05
CA PHE A 526 12.25 -15.49 -9.99
C PHE A 526 11.88 -16.28 -11.24
N ALA A 527 10.75 -15.95 -11.89
CA ALA A 527 10.30 -16.59 -13.12
C ALA A 527 11.18 -16.19 -14.32
N ILE A 528 11.60 -14.93 -14.38
CA ILE A 528 12.57 -14.45 -15.38
C ILE A 528 13.90 -15.21 -15.21
N LEU A 529 14.46 -15.24 -13.99
CA LEU A 529 15.70 -16.00 -13.72
C LEU A 529 15.56 -17.49 -14.05
N ALA A 530 14.42 -18.09 -13.72
CA ALA A 530 14.13 -19.50 -14.02
C ALA A 530 14.15 -19.77 -15.51
N LYS A 531 13.31 -19.06 -16.27
CA LYS A 531 13.17 -19.24 -17.72
C LYS A 531 14.49 -18.98 -18.42
N GLU A 532 15.12 -17.83 -18.16
CA GLU A 532 16.29 -17.41 -18.92
C GLU A 532 17.55 -18.22 -18.63
N LEU A 533 17.66 -18.81 -17.43
CA LEU A 533 18.80 -19.66 -17.07
C LEU A 533 18.48 -21.16 -17.15
N GLY A 534 17.26 -21.52 -17.57
CA GLY A 534 16.80 -22.91 -17.62
C GLY A 534 16.80 -23.60 -16.26
N VAL A 535 16.61 -22.87 -15.16
CA VAL A 535 16.65 -23.43 -13.80
C VAL A 535 15.24 -23.76 -13.29
N PRO A 536 15.04 -24.93 -12.66
CA PRO A 536 13.74 -25.31 -12.13
C PRO A 536 13.34 -24.48 -10.90
N ILE A 537 12.04 -24.21 -10.78
CA ILE A 537 11.42 -23.57 -9.62
C ILE A 537 10.79 -24.64 -8.74
N VAL A 538 11.13 -24.69 -7.46
CA VAL A 538 10.49 -25.56 -6.47
C VAL A 538 9.59 -24.69 -5.59
N PRO A 539 8.26 -24.74 -5.76
CA PRO A 539 7.34 -24.04 -4.88
C PRO A 539 7.43 -24.64 -3.47
N VAL A 540 7.49 -23.80 -2.44
CA VAL A 540 7.54 -24.26 -1.04
C VAL A 540 6.35 -23.68 -0.29
N CYS A 541 5.48 -24.54 0.21
CA CYS A 541 4.34 -24.14 1.02
C CYS A 541 4.67 -24.31 2.49
N ILE A 542 4.63 -23.21 3.23
CA ILE A 542 4.74 -23.13 4.68
C ILE A 542 3.34 -22.82 5.22
N ARG A 543 2.81 -23.70 6.07
CA ARG A 543 1.50 -23.56 6.71
C ARG A 543 1.65 -23.52 8.23
N GLY A 544 0.83 -22.73 8.92
CA GLY A 544 0.88 -22.60 10.38
C GLY A 544 1.91 -21.61 10.91
N ALA A 545 2.79 -21.09 10.04
CA ALA A 545 3.84 -20.16 10.44
C ALA A 545 3.29 -18.79 10.83
N TYR A 546 2.23 -18.31 10.14
CA TYR A 546 1.53 -17.10 10.52
C TYR A 546 0.92 -17.22 11.92
N GLU A 547 0.21 -18.29 12.22
CA GLU A 547 -0.45 -18.54 13.51
C GLU A 547 0.56 -18.72 14.64
N ALA A 548 1.72 -19.33 14.33
CA ALA A 548 2.82 -19.51 15.26
C ALA A 548 3.54 -18.19 15.57
N LEU A 549 3.82 -17.34 14.57
CA LEU A 549 4.51 -16.07 14.77
C LEU A 549 3.92 -14.95 13.89
N PRO A 550 2.73 -14.42 14.26
CA PRO A 550 2.08 -13.36 13.49
C PRO A 550 2.94 -12.10 13.44
N ARG A 551 2.79 -11.33 12.37
CA ARG A 551 3.52 -10.07 12.18
C ARG A 551 3.27 -9.12 13.37
N GLY A 552 4.35 -8.71 14.05
CA GLY A 552 4.31 -7.84 15.23
C GLY A 552 4.39 -8.59 16.56
N SER A 553 4.20 -9.91 16.57
CA SER A 553 4.48 -10.74 17.75
C SER A 553 5.99 -10.83 18.00
N ARG A 554 6.38 -10.73 19.28
CA ARG A 554 7.77 -10.95 19.73
C ARG A 554 8.05 -12.41 20.09
N PHE A 555 7.01 -13.21 20.33
CA PHE A 555 7.11 -14.58 20.83
C PHE A 555 6.35 -15.56 19.95
N MET A 556 6.94 -16.74 19.75
CA MET A 556 6.36 -17.82 18.97
C MET A 556 5.38 -18.65 19.82
N ARG A 557 4.20 -18.91 19.26
CA ARG A 557 3.15 -19.75 19.86
C ARG A 557 3.35 -21.21 19.45
N PRO A 558 2.97 -22.18 20.30
CA PRO A 558 3.06 -23.61 20.00
C PRO A 558 1.91 -24.02 19.07
N LYS A 559 1.98 -23.60 17.81
CA LYS A 559 1.06 -24.00 16.73
C LYS A 559 1.76 -24.94 15.78
N HIS A 560 0.99 -25.89 15.23
CA HIS A 560 1.49 -26.85 14.25
C HIS A 560 2.03 -26.13 13.01
N ILE A 561 3.24 -26.47 12.57
CA ILE A 561 3.84 -25.92 11.35
C ILE A 561 4.13 -27.05 10.36
N GLU A 562 3.78 -26.84 9.10
CA GLU A 562 4.04 -27.79 8.02
C GLU A 562 4.81 -27.10 6.89
N VAL A 563 5.90 -27.73 6.44
CA VAL A 563 6.70 -27.28 5.29
C VAL A 563 6.64 -28.35 4.21
N THR A 564 6.08 -28.00 3.06
CA THR A 564 5.91 -28.90 1.92
C THR A 564 6.65 -28.35 0.70
N TYR A 565 7.60 -29.12 0.17
CA TYR A 565 8.26 -28.83 -1.10
C TYR A 565 7.47 -29.49 -2.22
N LEU A 566 6.89 -28.69 -3.10
CA LEU A 566 6.07 -29.17 -4.21
C LEU A 566 6.93 -29.64 -5.39
N PRO A 567 6.38 -30.44 -6.33
CA PRO A 567 7.08 -30.82 -7.56
C PRO A 567 7.68 -29.60 -8.28
N ALA A 568 8.91 -29.76 -8.76
CA ALA A 568 9.61 -28.71 -9.48
C ALA A 568 8.89 -28.35 -10.79
N ILE A 569 8.73 -27.06 -11.05
CA ILE A 569 8.24 -26.49 -12.29
C ILE A 569 9.47 -26.18 -13.15
N THR A 570 9.65 -26.95 -14.22
CA THR A 570 10.74 -26.74 -15.18
C THR A 570 10.25 -25.78 -16.27
N PRO A 571 10.91 -24.63 -16.49
CA PRO A 571 10.53 -23.72 -17.56
C PRO A 571 10.73 -24.41 -18.93
N PRO A 572 9.82 -24.21 -19.90
CA PRO A 572 10.02 -24.74 -21.24
C PRO A 572 11.18 -24.00 -21.91
N PHE A 573 12.01 -24.74 -22.67
CA PHE A 573 13.06 -24.15 -23.48
C PHE A 573 12.43 -23.54 -24.74
N SER A 574 12.42 -22.20 -24.86
CA SER A 574 12.01 -21.52 -26.09
C SER A 574 12.89 -20.29 -26.37
N GLU A 575 13.47 -20.24 -27.57
CA GLU A 575 14.08 -19.03 -28.12
C GLU A 575 12.97 -18.10 -28.63
N GLY A 576 12.69 -17.00 -27.93
CA GLY A 576 11.65 -16.03 -28.31
C GLY A 576 10.99 -15.28 -27.13
N ASP A 577 10.20 -14.24 -27.45
CA ASP A 577 9.57 -13.27 -26.55
C ASP A 577 8.91 -13.95 -25.32
N GLY A 578 9.59 -13.82 -24.19
CA GLY A 578 9.31 -14.55 -22.96
C GLY A 578 8.24 -13.93 -22.06
N GLY A 579 7.68 -12.77 -22.44
CA GLY A 579 6.80 -11.98 -21.57
C GLY A 579 5.61 -12.78 -21.01
N GLY A 580 4.88 -13.46 -21.89
CA GLY A 580 3.73 -14.30 -21.49
C GLY A 580 4.13 -15.54 -20.67
N LEU A 581 5.35 -16.06 -20.89
CA LEU A 581 5.84 -17.24 -20.18
C LEU A 581 6.27 -16.91 -18.74
N TYR A 582 6.80 -15.71 -18.49
CA TYR A 582 7.11 -15.26 -17.12
C TYR A 582 5.85 -15.16 -16.26
N GLU A 583 4.78 -14.62 -16.82
CA GLU A 583 3.48 -14.52 -16.15
C GLU A 583 2.91 -15.89 -15.84
N GLU A 584 2.97 -16.80 -16.82
CA GLU A 584 2.47 -18.16 -16.62
C GLU A 584 3.26 -18.91 -15.53
N LEU A 585 4.60 -18.86 -15.55
CA LEU A 585 5.44 -19.48 -14.51
C LEU A 585 5.17 -18.87 -13.11
N THR A 586 4.97 -17.56 -13.05
CA THR A 586 4.62 -16.85 -11.81
C THR A 586 3.28 -17.35 -11.27
N ARG A 587 2.24 -17.38 -12.13
CA ARG A 587 0.89 -17.83 -11.79
C ARG A 587 0.84 -19.30 -11.41
N GLN A 588 1.55 -20.17 -12.14
CA GLN A 588 1.65 -21.60 -11.83
C GLN A 588 2.27 -21.84 -10.45
N THR A 589 3.38 -21.15 -10.16
CA THR A 589 4.06 -21.26 -8.86
C THR A 589 3.16 -20.80 -7.71
N GLN A 590 2.50 -19.65 -7.87
CA GLN A 590 1.58 -19.10 -6.87
C GLN A 590 0.38 -20.04 -6.66
N HIS A 591 -0.27 -20.49 -7.74
CA HIS A 591 -1.43 -21.36 -7.67
C HIS A 591 -1.11 -22.71 -7.00
N ALA A 592 0.08 -23.26 -7.24
CA ALA A 592 0.52 -24.50 -6.62
C ALA A 592 0.58 -24.40 -5.08
N ILE A 593 1.02 -23.26 -4.56
CA ILE A 593 1.09 -22.99 -3.12
C ILE A 593 -0.31 -22.69 -2.55
N GLU A 594 -1.10 -21.85 -3.22
CA GLU A 594 -2.46 -21.48 -2.80
C GLU A 594 -3.37 -22.70 -2.66
N LYS A 595 -3.28 -23.63 -3.61
CA LYS A 595 -4.04 -24.89 -3.60
C LYS A 595 -3.72 -25.75 -2.37
N LEU A 596 -2.51 -25.67 -1.84
CA LEU A 596 -2.12 -26.39 -0.63
C LEU A 596 -2.52 -25.63 0.64
N LEU A 597 -2.49 -24.30 0.64
CA LEU A 597 -2.93 -23.45 1.75
C LEU A 597 -4.45 -23.48 1.97
N ALA A 598 -5.24 -23.70 0.91
CA ALA A 598 -6.70 -23.83 0.98
C ALA A 598 -7.18 -25.19 1.55
N LYS A 599 -6.28 -26.15 1.73
CA LYS A 599 -6.54 -27.47 2.34
C LYS A 599 -6.07 -27.48 3.79
#